data_AF-A0A2H0HN66-F1
#
_entry.id   AF-A0A2H0HN66-F1
#
_cell.length_a   1.000
_cell.length_b   1.000
_cell.length_c   1.000
_cell.angle_alpha   90.00
_cell.angle_beta   90.00
_cell.angle_gamma   90.00
#
_symmetry.space_group_name_H-M   'P 1'
#
loop_
_entity.id
_entity.type
_entity.pdbx_description
1 polymer ?
#
loop_
_entity_poly.entity_id
_entity_poly.type
_entity_poly.pdbx_seq_one_letter_code
_entity_poly.pdbx_strand_id
1 'polypeptide(L)' 'FINASVDGEKGEGIELAKKYGVKGYPTFVFLNPDGSLAYQTSGYHNQENFIELGKNAINK' A
#
# COMPACT_ATOMS: atom_id res chain seq x y z
N PHE A 1 1.35 7.55 11.73
CA PHE A 1 0.87 6.95 10.47
C PHE A 1 -0.46 7.58 10.09
N ILE A 2 -0.69 7.79 8.80
CA ILE A 2 -1.98 8.24 8.26
C ILE A 2 -2.44 7.14 7.30
N ASN A 3 -3.63 6.57 7.51
CA ASN A 3 -4.19 5.57 6.61
C ASN A 3 -5.15 6.20 5.62
N ALA A 4 -5.11 5.73 4.39
CA ALA A 4 -6.09 6.07 3.37
C ALA A 4 -6.51 4.78 2.65
N SER A 5 -7.78 4.73 2.25
CA SER A 5 -8.30 3.70 1.35
C SER A 5 -8.74 4.40 0.08
N VAL A 6 -8.32 3.88 -1.07
CA VAL A 6 -8.61 4.45 -2.39
C VAL A 6 -9.14 3.33 -3.28
N ASP A 7 -10.24 3.59 -3.97
CA ASP A 7 -10.73 2.72 -5.04
C ASP A 7 -9.83 2.90 -6.27
N GLY A 8 -8.95 1.92 -6.52
CA GLY A 8 -7.99 1.98 -7.62
C GLY A 8 -8.61 1.90 -9.01
N GLU A 9 -9.93 1.68 -9.13
CA GLU A 9 -10.65 1.62 -10.40
C GLU A 9 -11.38 2.93 -10.72
N LYS A 10 -11.35 3.92 -9.82
CA LYS A 10 -12.08 5.20 -9.98
C LYS A 10 -11.23 6.40 -9.63
N GLY A 11 -11.53 7.54 -10.27
CA GLY A 11 -10.96 8.84 -9.92
C GLY A 11 -9.42 8.84 -9.91
N GLU A 12 -8.84 9.43 -8.86
CA GLU A 12 -7.38 9.47 -8.65
C GLU A 12 -6.76 8.07 -8.45
N GLY A 13 -7.55 7.08 -8.06
CA GLY A 13 -7.12 5.71 -7.83
C GLY A 13 -6.55 5.04 -9.08
N ILE A 14 -7.04 5.39 -10.27
CA ILE A 14 -6.53 4.87 -11.54
C ILE A 14 -5.07 5.26 -11.75
N GLU A 15 -4.74 6.53 -11.49
CA GLU A 15 -3.37 7.04 -11.66
C GLU A 15 -2.45 6.53 -10.54
N LEU A 16 -2.96 6.38 -9.31
CA LEU A 16 -2.22 5.76 -8.22
C LEU A 16 -1.94 4.27 -8.49
N ALA A 17 -2.91 3.53 -9.03
CA ALA A 17 -2.75 2.13 -9.40
C ALA A 17 -1.65 1.95 -10.46
N LYS A 18 -1.62 2.83 -11.48
CA LYS A 18 -0.54 2.87 -12.47
C LYS A 18 0.80 3.22 -11.84
N LYS A 19 0.86 4.29 -11.03
CA LYS A 19 2.09 4.78 -10.39
C LYS A 19 2.76 3.71 -9.53
N TYR A 20 1.99 2.93 -8.79
CA TYR A 20 2.49 1.88 -7.91
C TYR A 20 2.43 0.48 -8.54
N GLY A 21 2.14 0.35 -9.84
CA GLY A 21 2.14 -0.92 -10.54
C GLY A 21 1.19 -1.96 -9.93
N VAL A 22 0.02 -1.53 -9.46
CA VAL A 22 -1.02 -2.42 -8.90
C VAL A 22 -1.49 -3.39 -9.98
N LYS A 23 -1.38 -4.69 -9.70
CA LYS A 23 -1.78 -5.77 -10.63
C LYS A 23 -3.04 -6.52 -10.20
N GLY A 24 -3.54 -6.26 -8.99
CA GLY A 24 -4.71 -6.91 -8.43
C GLY A 24 -4.96 -6.44 -7.00
N TYR A 25 -6.19 -6.56 -6.53
CA TYR A 25 -6.61 -6.07 -5.22
C TYR A 25 -6.78 -7.22 -4.20
N PRO A 26 -6.56 -6.96 -2.89
CA PRO A 26 -6.02 -5.71 -2.34
C PRO A 26 -4.52 -5.55 -2.60
N THR A 27 -4.04 -4.30 -2.72
CA THR A 27 -2.61 -3.95 -2.68
C THR A 27 -2.40 -2.91 -1.59
N PHE A 28 -1.41 -3.13 -0.74
CA PHE A 28 -1.01 -2.20 0.31
C PHE A 28 0.29 -1.53 -0.09
N VAL A 29 0.27 -0.19 -0.10
CA VAL A 29 1.41 0.67 -0.44
C VAL A 29 1.77 1.48 0.80
N PHE A 30 3.02 1.35 1.25
CA PHE A 30 3.58 2.09 2.37
C PHE A 30 4.56 3.13 1.83
N LEU A 31 4.33 4.39 2.19
CA LEU A 31 5.12 5.53 1.70
C LEU A 31 5.88 6.18 2.85
N ASN A 32 7.07 6.69 2.53
CA ASN A 32 7.83 7.58 3.40
C ASN A 32 7.18 8.98 3.45
N PRO A 33 7.52 9.82 4.45
CA PRO A 33 6.98 11.18 4.55
C PRO A 33 7.26 12.08 3.32
N ASP A 34 8.32 11.79 2.57
CA ASP A 34 8.67 12.49 1.32
C ASP A 34 7.91 11.97 0.09
N GLY A 35 7.05 10.96 0.25
CA GLY A 35 6.25 10.35 -0.80
C GLY A 35 6.97 9.25 -1.59
N SER A 36 8.20 8.86 -1.23
CA SER A 36 8.88 7.71 -1.81
C SER A 36 8.28 6.38 -1.31
N LEU A 37 8.40 5.32 -2.12
CA LEU A 37 7.88 4.00 -1.78
C LEU A 37 8.77 3.32 -0.73
N ALA A 38 8.25 3.08 0.47
CA ALA A 38 8.94 2.35 1.52
C ALA A 38 8.76 0.83 1.36
N TYR A 39 7.53 0.39 1.13
CA TYR A 39 7.19 -1.03 0.98
C TYR A 39 5.88 -1.23 0.23
N GLN A 40 5.72 -2.38 -0.42
CA GLN A 40 4.50 -2.76 -1.12
C GLN A 40 4.23 -4.27 -0.97
N THR A 41 2.96 -4.63 -0.83
CA THR A 41 2.52 -6.03 -0.87
C THR A 41 1.15 -6.16 -1.54
N SER A 42 0.87 -7.33 -2.10
CA SER A 42 -0.36 -7.64 -2.82
C SER A 42 -1.03 -8.87 -2.24
N GLY A 43 -2.35 -8.93 -2.39
CA GLY A 43 -3.18 -10.02 -1.89
C GLY A 43 -3.60 -9.84 -0.44
N TYR A 44 -4.49 -10.75 -0.02
CA TYR A 44 -5.00 -10.78 1.35
C TYR A 44 -3.90 -11.17 2.35
N HIS A 45 -3.93 -10.52 3.51
CA HIS A 45 -3.13 -10.88 4.68
C HIS A 45 -4.06 -11.08 5.87
N ASN A 46 -3.81 -12.11 6.67
CA ASN A 46 -4.47 -12.23 7.97
C ASN A 46 -3.98 -11.12 8.92
N GLN A 47 -4.65 -10.95 10.06
CA GLN A 47 -4.36 -9.87 11.00
C GLN A 47 -2.90 -9.88 11.48
N GLU A 48 -2.36 -11.05 11.82
CA GLU A 48 -1.01 -11.21 12.35
C GLU A 48 0.04 -10.78 11.31
N ASN A 49 -0.07 -11.31 10.09
CA ASN A 49 0.80 -10.97 8.98
C ASN A 49 0.69 -9.49 8.62
N PHE A 50 -0.51 -8.92 8.63
CA PHE A 50 -0.71 -7.51 8.30
C PHE A 50 -0.03 -6.57 9.30
N ILE A 51 -0.10 -6.88 10.60
CA ILE A 51 0.62 -6.12 11.64
C ILE A 51 2.14 -6.23 11.45
N GLU A 52 2.64 -7.42 11.11
CA GLU A 52 4.07 -7.62 10.86
C GLU A 52 4.57 -6.81 9.66
N LEU A 53 3.80 -6.76 8.56
CA LEU A 53 4.10 -5.92 7.40
C LEU A 53 4.24 -4.45 7.78
N GLY A 54 3.34 -3.94 8.63
CA GLY A 54 3.41 -2.57 9.13
C GLY A 54 4.67 -2.29 9.97
N LYS A 55 5.08 -3.24 10.82
CA LYS A 55 6.34 -3.12 11.58
C LYS A 55 7.56 -3.11 10.67
N ASN A 56 7.58 -3.97 9.67
CA ASN A 56 8.69 -4.05 8.69
C ASN A 56 8.80 -2.78 7.85
N ALA A 57 7.69 -2.11 7.55
CA ALA A 57 7.68 -0.85 6.82
C ALA A 57 8.24 0.35 7.62
N ILE A 58 8.24 0.29 8.96
CA ILE A 58 8.78 1.37 9.83
C ILE A 58 10.29 1.25 10.02
N ASN A 59 10.83 0.02 9.96
CA ASN A 59 12.23 -0.28 10.26
C ASN A 59 13.15 -0.30 9.02
N LYS A 60 12.66 0.12 7.87
CA LYS A 60 13.42 0.27 6.61
C LYS A 60 13.62 1.74 6.29
#